data_AF-A0A845QNV6-F1
#
_entry.id   AF-A0A845QNV6-F1
#
_cell.length_a   1.000
_cell.length_b   1.000
_cell.length_c   1.000
_cell.angle_alpha   90.00
_cell.angle_beta   90.00
_cell.angle_gamma   90.00
#
_symmetry.space_group_name_H-M   'P 1'
#
loop_
_entity.id
_entity.type
_entity.pdbx_description
1 polymer ?
#
loop_
_entity_poly.entity_id
_entity_poly.type
_entity_poly.pdbx_seq_one_letter_code
_entity_poly.pdbx_strand_id
1 'polypeptide(L)'
;MKGKEKAPEGANIENQPDDTTKMMVLSMLTNKPQDRYTLAAAIGISERTFREAVRQLRREGHSIISESSGRGYRLGTKKEAKVMARELRSRAYDMLRTANAMDAQIDGQVTLEEVM
;
A
#
# COMPACT_ATOMS: atom_id res chain seq x y z
N MET A 1 -35.66 5.11 -13.94
CA MET A 1 -34.61 5.24 -12.90
C MET A 1 -33.62 4.12 -13.10
N LYS A 2 -32.36 4.42 -13.46
CA LYS A 2 -31.32 3.39 -13.63
C LYS A 2 -31.01 2.79 -12.26
N GLY A 3 -31.16 1.47 -12.13
CA GLY A 3 -30.80 0.74 -10.92
C GLY A 3 -29.32 0.93 -10.62
N LYS A 4 -28.97 1.19 -9.37
CA LYS A 4 -27.59 1.25 -8.91
C LYS A 4 -26.99 -0.15 -9.07
N GLU A 5 -26.06 -0.32 -10.01
CA GLU A 5 -25.20 -1.50 -10.06
C GLU A 5 -24.52 -1.66 -8.69
N LYS A 6 -24.70 -2.83 -8.07
CA LYS A 6 -23.95 -3.18 -6.85
C LYS A 6 -22.47 -3.27 -7.23
N ALA A 7 -21.64 -2.51 -6.52
CA ALA A 7 -20.19 -2.64 -6.61
C ALA A 7 -19.76 -4.08 -6.31
N PRO A 8 -18.70 -4.60 -6.95
CA PRO A 8 -18.23 -5.96 -6.72
C PRO A 8 -17.86 -6.19 -5.24
N GLU A 9 -18.21 -7.38 -4.73
CA GLU A 9 -18.14 -7.79 -3.30
C GLU A 9 -16.75 -7.73 -2.65
N GLY A 10 -15.69 -7.39 -3.41
CA GLY A 10 -14.34 -7.21 -2.91
C GLY A 10 -13.99 -5.79 -2.45
N ALA A 11 -14.82 -4.79 -2.73
CA ALA A 11 -14.58 -3.40 -2.34
C ALA A 11 -15.28 -3.10 -1.00
N ASN A 12 -14.73 -3.61 0.11
CA ASN A 12 -15.22 -3.27 1.44
C ASN A 12 -14.88 -1.79 1.72
N ILE A 13 -15.87 -0.89 1.56
CA ILE A 13 -15.74 0.57 1.69
C ILE A 13 -15.27 0.97 3.10
N GLU A 14 -15.55 0.13 4.11
CA GLU A 14 -15.31 0.41 5.53
C GLU A 14 -13.85 0.71 5.91
N ASN A 15 -12.87 0.38 5.07
CA ASN A 15 -11.44 0.57 5.37
C ASN A 15 -10.70 1.52 4.41
N GLN A 16 -11.39 2.19 3.51
CA GLN A 16 -10.76 3.22 2.67
C GLN A 16 -10.77 4.56 3.41
N PRO A 17 -9.62 5.23 3.58
CA PRO A 17 -9.59 6.59 4.09
C PRO A 17 -10.42 7.48 3.18
N ASP A 18 -11.32 8.26 3.78
CA ASP A 18 -12.11 9.24 3.05
C ASP A 18 -11.22 10.36 2.46
N ASP A 19 -11.78 11.15 1.55
CA ASP A 19 -11.07 12.24 0.89
C ASP A 19 -10.54 13.27 1.90
N THR A 20 -11.28 13.51 2.99
CA THR A 20 -10.86 14.41 4.07
C THR A 20 -9.55 13.91 4.72
N THR A 21 -9.49 12.63 5.06
CA THR A 21 -8.33 11.98 5.69
C THR A 21 -7.14 12.02 4.76
N LYS A 22 -7.32 11.73 3.46
CA LYS A 22 -6.26 11.86 2.45
C LYS A 22 -5.72 13.28 2.38
N MET A 23 -6.59 14.29 2.35
CA MET A 23 -6.17 15.68 2.29
C MET A 23 -5.43 16.12 3.56
N MET A 24 -5.88 15.69 4.75
CA MET A 24 -5.17 15.95 6.00
C MET A 24 -3.76 15.33 5.97
N VAL A 25 -3.63 14.07 5.54
CA VAL A 25 -2.33 13.42 5.36
C VAL A 25 -1.45 14.21 4.39
N LEU A 26 -1.98 14.59 3.23
CA LEU A 26 -1.23 15.33 2.23
C LEU A 26 -0.76 16.69 2.75
N SER A 27 -1.60 17.42 3.50
CA SER A 27 -1.27 18.73 4.06
C SER A 27 -0.17 18.69 5.12
N MET A 28 0.00 17.56 5.81
CA MET A 28 0.98 17.39 6.88
C MET A 28 2.38 17.03 6.36
N LEU A 29 2.47 16.52 5.13
CA LEU A 29 3.72 16.09 4.54
C LEU A 29 4.55 17.28 4.08
N THR A 30 5.81 17.29 4.49
CA THR A 30 6.80 18.29 4.05
C THR A 30 7.83 17.66 3.12
N ASN A 31 8.81 18.44 2.65
CA ASN A 31 9.97 17.92 1.93
C ASN A 31 10.99 17.21 2.85
N LYS A 32 10.80 17.22 4.17
CA LYS A 32 11.64 16.54 5.15
C LYS A 32 10.98 15.22 5.58
N PRO A 33 11.75 14.12 5.75
CA PRO A 33 11.19 12.87 6.27
C PRO A 33 10.57 13.09 7.66
N GLN A 34 9.32 12.67 7.81
CA GLN A 34 8.58 12.75 9.08
C GLN A 34 8.07 11.37 9.47
N ASP A 35 8.28 11.00 10.73
CA ASP A 35 7.86 9.70 11.25
C ASP A 35 6.33 9.52 11.18
N ARG A 36 5.93 8.34 10.72
CA ARG A 36 4.53 8.02 10.46
C ARG A 36 3.67 7.92 11.72
N TYR A 37 4.25 7.53 12.86
CA TYR A 37 3.51 7.45 14.12
C TYR A 37 3.15 8.86 14.60
N THR A 38 4.12 9.79 14.51
CA THR A 38 3.88 11.20 14.81
C THR A 38 2.82 11.81 13.88
N LEU A 39 2.92 11.57 12.57
CA LEU A 39 1.95 12.09 11.61
C LEU A 39 0.54 11.52 11.82
N ALA A 40 0.43 10.21 12.07
CA ALA A 40 -0.85 9.56 12.33
C ALA A 40 -1.49 10.06 13.63
N ALA A 41 -0.71 10.19 14.70
CA ALA A 41 -1.17 10.73 15.98
C ALA A 41 -1.65 12.19 15.86
N ALA A 42 -0.96 13.01 15.09
CA ALA A 42 -1.34 14.42 14.88
C ALA A 42 -2.69 14.59 14.17
N ILE A 43 -3.06 13.64 13.30
CA ILE A 43 -4.34 13.65 12.58
C ILE A 43 -5.43 12.86 13.35
N GLY A 44 -5.05 12.10 14.38
CA GLY A 44 -5.98 11.27 15.15
C GLY A 44 -6.38 9.98 14.44
N ILE A 45 -5.55 9.45 13.54
CA ILE A 45 -5.82 8.22 12.80
C ILE A 45 -4.85 7.10 13.16
N SER A 46 -5.24 5.86 12.87
CA SER A 46 -4.33 4.72 13.04
C SER A 46 -3.18 4.76 12.03
N GLU A 47 -2.03 4.20 12.40
CA GLU A 47 -0.89 4.04 11.49
C GLU A 47 -1.26 3.24 10.23
N ARG A 48 -2.16 2.27 10.37
CA ARG A 48 -2.69 1.48 9.24
C ARG A 48 -3.45 2.37 8.26
N THR A 49 -4.35 3.22 8.78
CA THR A 49 -5.12 4.19 7.98
C THR A 49 -4.20 5.18 7.30
N PHE A 50 -3.18 5.70 8.00
CA PHE A 50 -2.20 6.61 7.43
C PHE A 50 -1.46 5.98 6.23
N ARG A 51 -0.99 4.73 6.37
CA ARG A 51 -0.32 4.02 5.27
C ARG A 51 -1.26 3.79 4.08
N GLU A 52 -2.53 3.51 4.32
CA GLU A 52 -3.51 3.33 3.24
C GLU A 52 -3.79 4.65 2.53
N ALA A 53 -3.91 5.76 3.25
CA ALA A 53 -4.09 7.09 2.67
C ALA A 53 -2.90 7.46 1.78
N VAL A 54 -1.68 7.21 2.25
CA VAL A 54 -0.47 7.42 1.42
C VAL A 54 -0.48 6.55 0.16
N ARG A 55 -0.92 5.28 0.25
CA ARG A 55 -1.02 4.41 -0.94
C ARG A 55 -2.02 4.96 -1.95
N GLN A 56 -3.19 5.43 -1.50
CA GLN A 56 -4.21 6.01 -2.38
C GLN A 56 -3.71 7.30 -3.02
N LEU A 57 -3.15 8.23 -2.24
CA LEU A 57 -2.56 9.46 -2.74
C LEU A 57 -1.46 9.20 -3.80
N ARG A 58 -0.65 8.15 -3.63
CA ARG A 58 0.33 7.72 -4.65
C ARG A 58 -0.32 7.25 -5.95
N ARG A 59 -1.44 6.50 -5.86
CA ARG A 59 -2.22 6.06 -7.03
C ARG A 59 -2.86 7.25 -7.76
N GLU A 60 -3.23 8.29 -7.02
CA GLU A 60 -3.75 9.56 -7.53
C GLU A 60 -2.65 10.45 -8.14
N GLY A 61 -1.37 10.07 -8.03
CA GLY A 61 -0.24 10.74 -8.66
C GLY A 61 0.57 11.66 -7.75
N HIS A 62 0.26 11.73 -6.46
CA HIS A 62 1.05 12.49 -5.50
C HIS A 62 2.42 11.82 -5.28
N SER A 63 3.48 12.62 -5.41
CA SER A 63 4.87 12.17 -5.28
C SER A 63 5.28 12.07 -3.81
N ILE A 64 4.74 11.08 -3.10
CA ILE A 64 5.05 10.81 -1.68
C ILE A 64 6.12 9.72 -1.60
N ILE A 65 7.25 10.00 -0.95
CA ILE A 65 8.38 9.09 -0.82
C ILE A 65 8.41 8.51 0.60
N SER A 66 8.71 7.21 0.70
CA SER A 66 9.01 6.57 1.99
C SER A 66 10.51 6.43 2.11
N GLU A 67 11.09 6.95 3.19
CA GLU A 67 12.50 6.69 3.49
C GLU A 67 12.66 5.38 4.26
N SER A 68 13.44 4.47 3.67
CA SER A 68 13.81 3.18 4.23
C SER A 68 14.69 3.31 5.47
N SER A 69 15.57 4.32 5.52
CA SER A 69 16.46 4.61 6.66
C SER A 69 15.76 5.27 7.84
N GLY A 70 14.77 6.14 7.58
CA GLY A 70 14.23 7.07 8.59
C GLY A 70 12.82 6.78 9.10
N ARG A 71 12.18 5.67 8.70
CA ARG A 71 10.75 5.37 8.99
C ARG A 71 9.79 6.51 8.59
N GLY A 72 10.22 7.37 7.68
CA GLY A 72 9.58 8.65 7.41
C GLY A 72 8.85 8.70 6.06
N TYR A 73 7.84 9.57 6.00
CA TYR A 73 7.19 9.97 4.77
C TYR A 73 7.51 11.43 4.47
N ARG A 74 7.63 11.77 3.18
CA ARG A 74 7.81 13.13 2.71
C ARG A 74 7.28 13.33 1.29
N LEU A 75 7.09 14.57 0.90
CA LEU A 75 6.97 14.95 -0.50
C LEU A 75 8.34 14.81 -1.18
N GLY A 76 8.32 14.29 -2.40
CA GLY A 76 9.50 14.13 -3.23
C GLY A 76 9.26 14.59 -4.66
N THR A 77 10.34 14.57 -5.42
CA THR A 77 10.36 14.92 -6.83
C THR A 77 9.83 13.78 -7.70
N LYS A 78 9.47 14.09 -8.95
CA LYS A 78 9.11 13.08 -9.96
C LYS A 78 10.24 12.06 -10.20
N LYS A 79 11.51 12.46 -10.04
CA LYS A 79 12.66 11.55 -10.20
C LYS A 79 12.70 10.53 -9.07
N GLU A 80 12.54 10.98 -7.83
CA GLU A 80 12.48 10.09 -6.66
C GLU A 80 11.27 9.16 -6.72
N ALA A 81 10.11 9.65 -7.17
CA ALA A 81 8.92 8.83 -7.36
C ALA A 81 9.16 7.70 -8.37
N LYS A 82 9.92 7.95 -9.45
CA LYS A 82 10.32 6.91 -10.41
C LYS A 82 11.24 5.85 -9.78
N VAL A 83 12.17 6.26 -8.92
CA VAL A 83 13.04 5.32 -8.19
C VAL A 83 12.19 4.47 -7.25
N MET A 84 11.32 5.08 -6.46
CA MET A 84 10.42 4.36 -5.56
C MET A 84 9.50 3.39 -6.31
N ALA A 85 8.99 3.77 -7.48
CA ALA A 85 8.18 2.88 -8.32
C ALA A 85 8.98 1.63 -8.76
N ARG A 86 10.28 1.77 -9.05
CA ARG A 86 11.14 0.61 -9.37
C ARG A 86 11.33 -0.29 -8.15
N GLU A 87 11.55 0.27 -6.98
CA GLU A 87 11.67 -0.51 -5.73
C GLU A 87 10.38 -1.26 -5.36
N LEU A 88 9.22 -0.63 -5.59
CA LEU A 88 7.93 -1.27 -5.36
C LEU A 88 7.72 -2.45 -6.32
N ARG A 89 8.08 -2.29 -7.60
CA ARG A 89 8.03 -3.39 -8.57
C ARG A 89 8.99 -4.52 -8.19
N SER A 90 10.22 -4.19 -7.78
CA SER A 90 11.20 -5.19 -7.33
C SER A 90 10.64 -6.03 -6.18
N ARG A 91 10.06 -5.38 -5.17
CA ARG A 91 9.38 -6.05 -4.05
C ARG A 91 8.20 -6.91 -4.50
N ALA A 92 7.40 -6.42 -5.44
CA ALA A 92 6.28 -7.19 -5.98
C ALA A 92 6.76 -8.45 -6.72
N TYR A 93 7.84 -8.37 -7.51
CA TYR A 93 8.41 -9.54 -8.17
C TYR A 93 8.94 -10.58 -7.19
N ASP A 94 9.55 -10.15 -6.08
CA ASP A 94 10.01 -11.05 -5.02
C ASP A 94 8.85 -11.77 -4.32
N MET A 95 7.76 -11.05 -4.05
CA MET A 95 6.52 -11.62 -3.52
C MET A 95 5.89 -12.63 -4.50
N LEU A 96 5.83 -12.30 -5.80
CA LEU A 96 5.31 -13.22 -6.83
C LEU A 96 6.16 -14.48 -6.95
N ARG A 97 7.49 -14.35 -6.87
CA ARG A 97 8.40 -15.51 -6.88
C ARG A 97 8.12 -16.43 -5.68
N THR A 98 7.89 -15.85 -4.51
CA THR A 98 7.58 -16.60 -3.29
C THR A 98 6.24 -17.33 -3.43
N ALA A 99 5.20 -16.64 -3.92
CA ALA A 99 3.89 -17.24 -4.16
C ALA A 99 3.98 -18.43 -5.15
N ASN A 100 4.67 -18.25 -6.27
CA ASN A 100 4.85 -19.32 -7.26
C ASN A 100 5.59 -20.55 -6.68
N ALA A 101 6.55 -20.34 -5.77
CA ALA A 101 7.25 -21.44 -5.11
C ALA A 101 6.33 -22.19 -4.13
N MET A 102 5.41 -21.50 -3.47
CA MET A 102 4.40 -22.13 -2.61
C MET A 102 3.38 -22.92 -3.44
N ASP A 103 2.90 -22.35 -4.56
CA ASP A 103 1.96 -23.03 -5.45
C ASP A 103 2.57 -24.32 -6.03
N ALA A 104 3.85 -24.29 -6.44
CA ALA A 104 4.56 -25.47 -6.93
C ALA A 104 4.72 -26.59 -5.88
N GLN A 105 4.68 -26.26 -4.59
CA GLN A 105 4.71 -27.28 -3.52
C GLN A 105 3.37 -28.01 -3.38
N ILE A 106 2.25 -27.31 -3.65
CA ILE A 106 0.91 -27.90 -3.59
C ILE A 106 0.72 -28.93 -4.71
N ASP A 107 1.19 -28.62 -5.93
CA ASP A 107 1.08 -29.53 -7.08
C ASP A 107 2.08 -30.71 -7.04
N GLY A 108 3.12 -30.63 -6.21
CA GLY A 108 4.18 -31.64 -6.10
C GLY A 108 4.10 -32.53 -4.85
N GLN A 109 3.18 -32.26 -3.92
CA GLN A 109 2.95 -33.08 -2.74
C GLN A 109 1.94 -34.19 -3.05
N VAL A 110 2.44 -35.37 -3.44
CA VAL A 110 1.63 -36.60 -3.35
C VAL A 110 1.58 -36.96 -1.86
N THR A 111 0.38 -37.01 -1.30
CA THR A 111 0.22 -37.46 0.09
C THR A 111 0.53 -38.96 0.15
N LEU A 112 1.13 -39.45 1.25
CA LEU A 112 1.47 -40.87 1.38
C LEU A 112 0.22 -41.79 1.26
N GLU A 113 -0.97 -41.22 1.45
CA GLU A 113 -2.29 -41.85 1.28
C GLU A 113 -2.67 -42.08 -0.19
N GLU A 114 -2.05 -41.40 -1.16
CA GLU A 114 -2.31 -41.58 -2.60
C GLU A 114 -1.34 -42.58 -3.27
N VAL A 115 -0.28 -42.99 -2.56
CA VAL A 115 0.74 -43.95 -3.05
C VAL A 115 0.55 -45.35 -2.46
N MET A 116 -0.32 -45.52 -1.45
CA MET A 116 -0.72 -46.82 -0.89
C MET A 116 -2.07 -47.28 -1.42
#